data_AF-A0A1A8WMJ7-F1
#
_entry.id   AF-A0A1A8WMJ7-F1
#
_cell.length_a   1.000
_cell.length_b   1.000
_cell.length_c   1.000
_cell.angle_alpha   90.00
_cell.angle_beta   90.00
_cell.angle_gamma   90.00
#
_symmetry.space_group_name_H-M   'P 1'
#
loop_
_entity.id
_entity.type
_entity.pdbx_description
1 polymer ?
#
loop_
_entity_poly.entity_id
_entity_poly.type
_entity_poly.pdbx_seq_one_letter_code
_entity_poly.pdbx_strand_id
1 'polypeptide(L)'
;MKVTLGATKYNYYNLDYNKVYYTDNTFYSYEKNELDDIPSINNISDKLLKAVCYIHNNKDRSNFDKEICSYLYYWIGDALFASFDNTFFDKVISILYQDLRYSDQCKLCEPIYREINKTDFQKIKLMHDFSSDYRNYKIHLANSNATCNANYKNDLYNYVDNYKKFYIYCQIEQKKDKHCEEFHKFFGDKKYGELSTLSCVIEGTSRRIELLSDKGD
;
A
#
# COMPACT_ATOMS: atom_id res chain seq x y z
N MET A 1 7.06 -1.54 -23.88
CA MET A 1 6.72 -2.54 -22.85
C MET A 1 5.70 -1.89 -21.93
N LYS A 2 4.48 -2.40 -21.81
CA LYS A 2 3.47 -1.80 -20.92
C LYS A 2 3.95 -2.00 -19.48
N VAL A 3 4.23 -0.91 -18.76
CA VAL A 3 4.48 -0.97 -17.32
C VAL A 3 3.23 -1.54 -16.68
N THR A 4 3.28 -2.79 -16.24
CA THR A 4 2.21 -3.41 -15.47
C THR A 4 2.00 -2.56 -14.22
N LEU A 5 0.75 -2.23 -13.93
CA LEU A 5 0.39 -1.50 -12.71
C LEU A 5 0.89 -2.32 -11.51
N GLY A 6 1.67 -1.71 -10.62
CA GLY A 6 2.11 -2.37 -9.37
C GLY A 6 0.89 -2.88 -8.58
N ALA A 7 1.09 -3.91 -7.75
CA ALA A 7 0.05 -4.46 -6.89
C ALA A 7 -0.57 -3.36 -6.01
N THR A 8 0.26 -2.47 -5.46
CA THR A 8 -0.19 -1.30 -4.68
C THR A 8 -1.10 -0.40 -5.50
N LYS A 9 -0.66 0.02 -6.70
CA LYS A 9 -1.44 0.90 -7.58
C LYS A 9 -2.75 0.25 -8.04
N TYR A 10 -2.73 -1.05 -8.31
CA TYR A 10 -3.92 -1.83 -8.69
C TYR A 10 -4.94 -1.89 -7.55
N ASN A 11 -4.50 -2.25 -6.35
CA ASN A 11 -5.38 -2.39 -5.21
C ASN A 11 -5.94 -1.03 -4.75
N TYR A 12 -5.11 0.03 -4.68
CA TYR A 12 -5.60 1.36 -4.35
C TYR A 12 -6.59 1.90 -5.39
N TYR A 13 -6.35 1.65 -6.69
CA TYR A 13 -7.33 1.98 -7.73
C TYR A 13 -8.67 1.27 -7.49
N ASN A 14 -8.66 -0.02 -7.14
CA ASN A 14 -9.91 -0.74 -6.86
C ASN A 14 -10.65 -0.14 -5.66
N LEU A 15 -9.95 0.22 -4.59
CA LEU A 15 -10.53 0.88 -3.41
C LEU A 15 -11.08 2.28 -3.74
N ASP A 16 -10.42 3.01 -4.64
CA ASP A 16 -10.86 4.34 -5.07
C ASP A 16 -12.06 4.31 -6.02
N TYR A 17 -12.18 3.31 -6.91
CA TYR A 17 -13.10 3.37 -8.05
C TYR A 17 -14.10 2.21 -8.15
N ASN A 18 -13.81 1.01 -7.65
CA ASN A 18 -14.75 -0.12 -7.69
C ASN A 18 -15.75 -0.05 -6.52
N LYS A 19 -16.42 1.10 -6.41
CA LYS A 19 -17.38 1.38 -5.35
C LYS A 19 -18.67 0.60 -5.59
N VAL A 20 -18.91 -0.42 -4.77
CA VAL A 20 -20.19 -1.14 -4.71
C VAL A 20 -20.91 -0.69 -3.45
N TYR A 21 -22.23 -0.55 -3.50
CA TYR A 21 -23.04 -0.35 -2.28
C TYR A 21 -23.13 -1.66 -1.51
N TYR A 22 -23.28 -1.61 -0.18
CA TYR A 22 -23.63 -2.81 0.59
C TYR A 22 -24.90 -3.43 0.00
N THR A 23 -24.92 -4.76 -0.10
CA THR A 23 -26.15 -5.48 -0.43
C THR A 23 -27.12 -5.52 0.75
N ASP A 24 -26.61 -5.30 1.98
CA ASP A 24 -27.40 -5.15 3.20
C ASP A 24 -27.37 -3.68 3.67
N ASN A 25 -28.48 -2.97 3.46
CA ASN A 25 -28.59 -1.55 3.79
C ASN A 25 -28.60 -1.27 5.31
N THR A 26 -28.82 -2.29 6.15
CA THR A 26 -28.97 -2.07 7.60
C THR A 26 -27.64 -1.77 8.28
N PHE A 27 -26.59 -2.56 8.01
CA PHE A 27 -25.23 -2.31 8.52
C PHE A 27 -24.71 -0.96 8.06
N TYR A 28 -24.70 -0.73 6.74
CA TYR A 28 -24.24 0.55 6.16
C TYR A 28 -24.81 1.78 6.87
N SER A 29 -26.09 1.74 7.25
CA SER A 29 -26.74 2.85 7.93
C SER A 29 -26.20 3.10 9.35
N TYR A 30 -25.85 2.06 10.10
CA TYR A 30 -25.30 2.17 11.45
C TYR A 30 -23.88 2.75 11.42
N GLU A 31 -22.95 2.16 10.67
CA GLU A 31 -21.58 2.69 10.60
C GLU A 31 -21.55 4.09 10.01
N LYS A 32 -22.41 4.38 9.02
CA LYS A 32 -22.54 5.72 8.44
C LYS A 32 -22.94 6.76 9.49
N ASN A 33 -23.92 6.46 10.33
CA ASN A 33 -24.31 7.36 11.41
C ASN A 33 -23.16 7.61 12.39
N GLU A 34 -22.44 6.55 12.81
CA GLU A 34 -21.30 6.71 13.73
C GLU A 34 -20.14 7.51 13.13
N LEU A 35 -19.90 7.38 11.82
CA LEU A 35 -18.85 8.14 11.12
C LEU A 35 -19.25 9.60 10.88
N ASP A 36 -20.53 9.88 10.64
CA ASP A 36 -21.03 11.25 10.42
C ASP A 36 -21.05 12.10 11.71
N ASP A 37 -21.02 11.44 12.86
CA ASP A 37 -20.78 12.06 14.17
C ASP A 37 -19.30 12.47 14.39
N ILE A 38 -18.42 12.27 13.41
CA ILE A 38 -16.99 12.64 13.47
C ILE A 38 -16.70 13.72 12.42
N PRO A 39 -16.86 15.03 12.77
CA PRO A 39 -16.82 16.13 11.80
C PRO A 39 -15.59 16.17 10.89
N SER A 40 -14.42 15.72 11.38
CA SER A 40 -13.17 15.71 10.62
C SER A 40 -13.15 14.74 9.44
N ILE A 41 -14.10 13.79 9.36
CA ILE A 41 -14.17 12.80 8.27
C ILE A 41 -15.49 12.81 7.51
N ASN A 42 -16.42 13.71 7.82
CA ASN A 42 -17.75 13.74 7.19
C ASN A 42 -17.69 13.83 5.65
N ASN A 43 -16.66 14.48 5.10
CA ASN A 43 -16.46 14.59 3.66
C ASN A 43 -15.88 13.32 3.00
N ILE A 44 -15.33 12.38 3.78
CA ILE A 44 -14.74 11.13 3.31
C ILE A 44 -15.43 9.87 3.83
N SER A 45 -16.38 9.96 4.76
CA SER A 45 -17.05 8.80 5.39
C SER A 45 -17.67 7.86 4.35
N ASP A 46 -18.37 8.41 3.35
CA ASP A 46 -18.92 7.64 2.22
C ASP A 46 -17.85 6.94 1.38
N LYS A 47 -16.69 7.59 1.22
CA LYS A 47 -15.56 7.03 0.46
C LYS A 47 -14.98 5.82 1.20
N LEU A 48 -14.81 5.95 2.51
CA LEU A 48 -14.29 4.89 3.39
C LEU A 48 -15.23 3.69 3.41
N LEU A 49 -16.53 3.93 3.64
CA LEU A 49 -17.52 2.84 3.68
C LEU A 49 -17.61 2.10 2.35
N LYS A 50 -17.60 2.79 1.21
CA LYS A 50 -17.64 2.14 -0.12
C LYS A 50 -16.42 1.23 -0.36
N ALA A 51 -15.24 1.58 0.15
CA ALA A 51 -14.06 0.73 0.07
C ALA A 51 -14.19 -0.54 0.93
N VAL A 52 -14.77 -0.40 2.13
CA VAL A 52 -15.11 -1.54 3.00
C VAL A 52 -16.17 -2.44 2.35
N CYS A 53 -17.24 -1.85 1.78
CA CYS A 53 -18.29 -2.55 1.03
C CYS A 53 -17.70 -3.40 -0.09
N TYR A 54 -16.77 -2.82 -0.85
CA TYR A 54 -16.12 -3.51 -1.96
C TYR A 54 -15.48 -4.82 -1.48
N ILE A 55 -14.75 -4.79 -0.37
CA ILE A 55 -14.11 -6.00 0.17
C ILE A 55 -15.16 -6.98 0.68
N HIS A 56 -16.14 -6.50 1.47
CA HIS A 56 -17.19 -7.35 2.02
C HIS A 56 -17.98 -8.08 0.92
N ASN A 57 -18.39 -7.38 -0.13
CA ASN A 57 -19.17 -7.94 -1.23
C ASN A 57 -18.38 -8.92 -2.12
N ASN A 58 -17.05 -8.88 -2.07
CA ASN A 58 -16.19 -9.75 -2.87
C ASN A 58 -15.64 -10.95 -2.08
N LYS A 59 -15.94 -11.05 -0.78
CA LYS A 59 -15.33 -12.05 0.14
C LYS A 59 -15.54 -13.51 -0.26
N ASP A 60 -16.67 -13.81 -0.89
CA ASP A 60 -17.04 -15.19 -1.28
C ASP A 60 -16.64 -15.54 -2.73
N ARG A 61 -15.98 -14.62 -3.44
CA ARG A 61 -15.48 -14.90 -4.80
C ARG A 61 -14.31 -15.89 -4.71
N SER A 62 -14.28 -16.84 -5.63
CA SER A 62 -13.25 -17.89 -5.66
C SER A 62 -11.82 -17.37 -5.81
N ASN A 63 -11.65 -16.13 -6.25
CA ASN A 63 -10.38 -15.44 -6.40
C ASN A 63 -10.16 -14.32 -5.37
N PHE A 64 -10.90 -14.31 -4.26
CA PHE A 64 -10.71 -13.34 -3.19
C PHE A 64 -9.34 -13.54 -2.55
N ASP A 65 -8.52 -12.49 -2.58
CA ASP A 65 -7.20 -12.48 -1.98
C ASP A 65 -7.22 -11.67 -0.69
N LYS A 66 -6.88 -12.30 0.43
CA LYS A 66 -6.81 -11.66 1.75
C LYS A 66 -5.72 -10.59 1.83
N GLU A 67 -4.75 -10.58 0.91
CA GLU A 67 -3.77 -9.50 0.82
C GLU A 67 -4.45 -8.13 0.67
N ILE A 68 -5.66 -8.03 0.07
CA ILE A 68 -6.41 -6.77 -0.04
C ILE A 68 -6.64 -6.07 1.31
N CYS A 69 -6.67 -6.82 2.42
CA CYS A 69 -6.87 -6.29 3.76
C CYS A 69 -5.73 -5.35 4.19
N SER A 70 -4.47 -5.65 3.85
CA SER A 70 -3.37 -4.74 4.20
C SER A 70 -3.42 -3.47 3.35
N TYR A 71 -3.72 -3.58 2.05
CA TYR A 71 -3.92 -2.41 1.19
C TYR A 71 -5.09 -1.55 1.68
N LEU A 72 -6.20 -2.15 2.12
CA LEU A 72 -7.32 -1.43 2.74
C LEU A 72 -6.85 -0.63 3.95
N TYR A 73 -6.08 -1.25 4.85
CA TYR A 73 -5.58 -0.60 6.05
C TYR A 73 -4.76 0.65 5.74
N TYR A 74 -3.77 0.51 4.84
CA TYR A 74 -2.90 1.63 4.48
C TYR A 74 -3.62 2.69 3.63
N TRP A 75 -4.58 2.30 2.81
CA TRP A 75 -5.40 3.25 2.04
C TRP A 75 -6.34 4.06 2.95
N ILE A 76 -7.00 3.41 3.92
CA ILE A 76 -7.83 4.09 4.92
C ILE A 76 -6.95 5.05 5.72
N GLY A 77 -5.82 4.58 6.23
CA GLY A 77 -4.97 5.43 7.06
C GLY A 77 -4.41 6.65 6.31
N ASP A 78 -4.05 6.53 5.03
CA ASP A 78 -3.67 7.68 4.20
C ASP A 78 -4.82 8.70 4.10
N ALA A 79 -6.04 8.23 3.87
CA ALA A 79 -7.23 9.09 3.82
C ALA A 79 -7.49 9.78 5.17
N LEU A 80 -7.35 9.07 6.29
CA LEU A 80 -7.56 9.62 7.62
C LEU A 80 -6.49 10.64 8.02
N PHE A 81 -5.21 10.35 7.81
CA PHE A 81 -4.11 11.26 8.15
C PHE A 81 -3.99 12.47 7.21
N ALA A 82 -4.68 12.46 6.07
CA ALA A 82 -4.91 13.64 5.25
C ALA A 82 -6.00 14.56 5.83
N SER A 83 -6.93 14.00 6.62
CA SER A 83 -8.05 14.73 7.22
C SER A 83 -7.79 15.24 8.65
N PHE A 84 -7.00 14.53 9.47
CA PHE A 84 -6.75 14.91 10.88
C PHE A 84 -5.42 14.36 11.47
N ASP A 85 -5.00 14.93 12.60
CA ASP A 85 -3.70 14.68 13.27
C ASP A 85 -3.70 13.51 14.29
N ASN A 86 -4.46 12.44 14.05
CA ASN A 86 -4.58 11.18 14.82
C ASN A 86 -5.76 11.04 15.81
N THR A 87 -6.43 12.11 16.26
CA THR A 87 -7.40 12.07 17.38
C THR A 87 -8.51 11.02 17.27
N PHE A 88 -8.92 10.68 16.04
CA PHE A 88 -10.01 9.75 15.78
C PHE A 88 -9.58 8.47 15.06
N PHE A 89 -8.27 8.22 14.91
CA PHE A 89 -7.79 7.10 14.09
C PHE A 89 -8.30 5.76 14.60
N ASP A 90 -8.11 5.47 15.89
CA ASP A 90 -8.57 4.22 16.51
C ASP A 90 -10.09 4.07 16.42
N LYS A 91 -10.85 5.13 16.74
CA LYS A 91 -12.32 5.11 16.66
C LYS A 91 -12.79 4.77 15.24
N VAL A 92 -12.26 5.46 14.23
CA VAL A 92 -12.67 5.26 12.83
C VAL A 92 -12.25 3.88 12.32
N ILE A 93 -11.03 3.43 12.63
CA ILE A 93 -10.57 2.08 12.28
C ILE A 93 -11.44 1.01 12.93
N SER A 94 -11.80 1.18 14.20
CA SER A 94 -12.65 0.24 14.92
C SER A 94 -14.04 0.11 14.29
N ILE A 95 -14.67 1.24 13.92
CA ILE A 95 -15.96 1.26 13.21
C ILE A 95 -15.83 0.53 11.85
N LEU A 96 -14.87 0.93 11.02
CA LEU A 96 -14.75 0.40 9.65
C LEU A 96 -14.42 -1.10 9.56
N TYR A 97 -13.69 -1.63 10.55
CA TYR A 97 -13.28 -3.04 10.55
C TYR A 97 -14.24 -3.95 11.31
N GLN A 98 -15.26 -3.41 11.96
CA GLN A 98 -16.22 -4.20 12.72
C GLN A 98 -16.91 -5.27 11.84
N ASP A 99 -17.25 -4.91 10.60
CA ASP A 99 -18.08 -5.73 9.69
C ASP A 99 -17.29 -6.45 8.59
N LEU A 100 -15.96 -6.32 8.61
CA LEU A 100 -15.09 -7.13 7.78
C LEU A 100 -14.94 -8.53 8.42
N ARG A 101 -16.01 -9.33 8.35
CA ARG A 101 -16.08 -10.71 8.86
C ARG A 101 -16.63 -11.71 7.82
N TYR A 102 -16.13 -12.94 7.88
CA TYR A 102 -16.68 -14.11 7.17
C TYR A 102 -17.91 -14.68 7.90
N SER A 103 -17.85 -14.71 9.23
CA SER A 103 -18.93 -15.13 10.12
C SER A 103 -18.80 -14.41 11.47
N ASP A 104 -19.76 -14.58 12.36
CA ASP A 104 -19.72 -14.01 13.73
C ASP A 104 -18.40 -14.31 14.46
N GLN A 105 -17.76 -15.44 14.13
CA GLN A 105 -16.55 -15.95 14.79
C GLN A 105 -15.27 -15.79 13.95
N CYS A 106 -15.36 -15.50 12.65
CA CYS A 106 -14.19 -15.44 11.77
C CYS A 106 -14.09 -14.08 11.06
N LYS A 107 -13.01 -13.34 11.33
CA LYS A 107 -12.79 -12.03 10.71
C LYS A 107 -12.20 -12.17 9.30
N LEU A 108 -12.68 -11.32 8.39
CA LEU A 108 -12.23 -11.21 7.00
C LEU A 108 -10.94 -10.40 6.94
N CYS A 109 -10.97 -9.21 7.52
CA CYS A 109 -9.81 -8.34 7.68
C CYS A 109 -9.72 -7.90 9.14
N GLU A 110 -8.50 -7.81 9.66
CA GLU A 110 -8.20 -7.15 10.93
C GLU A 110 -7.34 -5.91 10.68
N PRO A 111 -7.53 -4.83 11.45
CA PRO A 111 -6.65 -3.68 11.33
C PRO A 111 -5.25 -4.06 11.80
N ILE A 112 -4.23 -3.65 11.05
CA ILE A 112 -2.82 -3.93 11.40
C ILE A 112 -2.48 -3.27 12.74
N TYR A 113 -2.91 -2.02 12.92
CA TYR A 113 -2.88 -1.34 14.21
C TYR A 113 -4.17 -0.59 14.47
N ARG A 114 -4.63 -0.64 15.72
CA ARG A 114 -5.70 0.23 16.20
C ARG A 114 -5.17 1.64 16.49
N GLU A 115 -4.01 1.70 17.13
CA GLU A 115 -3.33 2.95 17.48
C GLU A 115 -1.97 3.07 16.80
N ILE A 116 -1.76 4.18 16.11
CA ILE A 116 -0.50 4.54 15.46
C ILE A 116 -0.45 6.06 15.23
N ASN A 117 0.73 6.66 15.37
CA ASN A 117 0.92 8.06 14.97
C ASN A 117 1.20 8.16 13.46
N LYS A 118 0.87 9.29 12.86
CA LYS A 118 1.07 9.58 11.43
C LYS A 118 2.48 9.28 10.93
N THR A 119 3.52 9.61 11.70
CA THR A 119 4.92 9.43 11.28
C THR A 119 5.29 7.95 11.14
N ASP A 120 4.98 7.12 12.13
CA ASP A 120 5.23 5.68 12.07
C ASP A 120 4.35 5.02 11.00
N PHE A 121 3.10 5.46 10.87
CA PHE A 121 2.21 4.97 9.83
C PHE A 121 2.80 5.17 8.43
N GLN A 122 3.26 6.39 8.11
CA GLN A 122 3.83 6.71 6.81
C GLN A 122 5.09 5.89 6.51
N LYS A 123 5.96 5.68 7.51
CA LYS A 123 7.14 4.83 7.37
C LYS A 123 6.77 3.39 7.06
N ILE A 124 5.84 2.82 7.84
CA ILE A 124 5.40 1.43 7.69
C ILE A 124 4.69 1.22 6.36
N LYS A 125 3.81 2.15 5.97
CA LYS A 125 3.14 2.12 4.67
C LYS A 125 4.14 2.10 3.51
N LEU A 126 5.16 2.95 3.56
CA LEU A 126 6.17 2.99 2.52
C LEU A 126 6.90 1.65 2.36
N MET A 127 7.17 0.96 3.47
CA MET A 127 7.77 -0.38 3.47
C MET A 127 6.81 -1.44 2.94
N HIS A 128 5.53 -1.39 3.32
CA HIS A 128 4.49 -2.25 2.80
C HIS A 128 4.32 -2.09 1.29
N ASP A 129 4.19 -0.86 0.80
CA ASP A 129 4.00 -0.58 -0.63
C ASP A 129 5.19 -1.10 -1.44
N PHE A 130 6.42 -0.91 -0.93
CA PHE A 130 7.62 -1.43 -1.59
C PHE A 130 7.70 -2.96 -1.58
N SER A 131 7.41 -3.60 -0.45
CA SER A 131 7.45 -5.07 -0.33
C SER A 131 6.39 -5.73 -1.21
N SER A 132 5.20 -5.12 -1.29
CA SER A 132 4.09 -5.55 -2.14
C SER A 132 4.44 -5.47 -3.64
N ASP A 133 5.08 -4.39 -4.06
CA ASP A 133 5.46 -4.19 -5.46
C ASP A 133 6.78 -4.88 -5.84
N TYR A 134 7.53 -5.41 -4.86
CA TYR A 134 8.85 -5.99 -5.09
C TYR A 134 8.86 -7.09 -6.15
N ARG A 135 7.85 -7.98 -6.18
CA ARG A 135 7.78 -9.04 -7.20
C ARG A 135 7.71 -8.46 -8.61
N ASN A 136 6.96 -7.38 -8.81
CA ASN A 136 6.85 -6.70 -10.09
C ASN A 136 8.16 -6.01 -10.46
N TYR A 137 8.80 -5.33 -9.50
CA TYR A 137 10.12 -4.75 -9.70
C TYR A 137 11.16 -5.80 -10.10
N LYS A 138 11.20 -6.95 -9.41
CA LYS A 138 12.14 -8.04 -9.69
C LYS A 138 11.97 -8.60 -11.10
N ILE A 139 10.72 -8.77 -11.55
CA ILE A 139 10.44 -9.28 -12.91
C ILE A 139 10.81 -8.23 -13.96
N HIS A 140 10.38 -6.98 -13.78
CA HIS A 140 10.60 -5.91 -14.75
C HIS A 140 12.09 -5.53 -14.88
N LEU A 141 12.81 -5.53 -13.74
CA LEU A 141 14.20 -5.09 -13.64
C LEU A 141 15.21 -6.25 -13.67
N ALA A 142 14.78 -7.45 -14.05
CA ALA A 142 15.69 -8.60 -14.20
C ALA A 142 16.75 -8.35 -15.29
N ASN A 143 16.42 -7.52 -16.29
CA ASN A 143 17.36 -7.09 -17.32
C ASN A 143 18.09 -5.82 -16.89
N SER A 144 19.42 -5.81 -16.99
CA SER A 144 20.26 -4.65 -16.64
C SER A 144 19.93 -3.37 -17.41
N ASN A 145 19.33 -3.49 -18.60
CA ASN A 145 18.90 -2.38 -19.45
C ASN A 145 17.38 -2.14 -19.41
N ALA A 146 16.70 -2.60 -18.35
CA ALA A 146 15.26 -2.41 -18.21
C ALA A 146 14.90 -0.91 -18.26
N THR A 147 14.06 -0.56 -19.23
CA THR A 147 13.62 0.82 -19.41
C THR A 147 12.39 1.14 -18.56
N CYS A 148 12.24 2.39 -18.17
CA CYS A 148 11.10 2.88 -17.39
C CYS A 148 10.80 4.34 -17.75
N ASN A 149 9.57 4.78 -17.51
CA ASN A 149 9.23 6.20 -17.57
C ASN A 149 9.70 6.95 -16.32
N ALA A 150 9.69 8.29 -16.38
CA ALA A 150 10.16 9.15 -15.30
C ALA A 150 9.42 8.94 -13.97
N ASN A 151 8.09 8.77 -14.01
CA ASN A 151 7.28 8.56 -12.80
C ASN A 151 7.65 7.24 -12.11
N TYR A 152 7.74 6.15 -12.88
CA TYR A 152 8.15 4.85 -12.36
C TYR A 152 9.55 4.91 -11.73
N LYS A 153 10.48 5.60 -12.39
CA LYS A 153 11.84 5.79 -11.88
C LYS A 153 11.84 6.53 -10.54
N ASN A 154 11.06 7.61 -10.45
CA ASN A 154 10.93 8.39 -9.22
C ASN A 154 10.35 7.57 -8.07
N ASP A 155 9.25 6.84 -8.33
CA ASP A 155 8.63 5.95 -7.34
C ASP A 155 9.63 4.89 -6.85
N LEU A 156 10.30 4.20 -7.78
CA LEU A 156 11.31 3.18 -7.46
C LEU A 156 12.44 3.76 -6.61
N TYR A 157 12.99 4.92 -6.99
CA TYR A 157 14.14 5.50 -6.30
C TYR A 157 13.75 5.97 -4.89
N ASN A 158 12.55 6.52 -4.73
CA ASN A 158 12.02 6.84 -3.42
C ASN A 158 11.93 5.59 -2.52
N TYR A 159 11.45 4.47 -3.04
CA TYR A 159 11.42 3.22 -2.28
C TYR A 159 12.83 2.72 -1.93
N VAL A 160 13.74 2.68 -2.90
CA VAL A 160 15.12 2.20 -2.72
C VAL A 160 15.87 3.04 -1.70
N ASP A 161 15.77 4.36 -1.76
CA ASP A 161 16.49 5.26 -0.85
C ASP A 161 15.96 5.16 0.58
N ASN A 162 14.65 5.01 0.75
CA ASN A 162 14.07 4.77 2.07
C ASN A 162 14.39 3.38 2.61
N TYR A 163 14.39 2.35 1.77
CA TYR A 163 14.81 1.01 2.17
C TYR A 163 16.25 1.01 2.71
N LYS A 164 17.19 1.70 2.05
CA LYS A 164 18.57 1.84 2.54
C LYS A 164 18.62 2.47 3.93
N LYS A 165 17.84 3.54 4.15
CA LYS A 165 17.75 4.22 5.46
C LYS A 165 17.18 3.29 6.53
N PHE A 166 16.08 2.59 6.25
CA PHE A 166 15.48 1.64 7.19
C PHE A 166 16.40 0.45 7.46
N TYR A 167 17.11 -0.05 6.46
CA TYR A 167 18.07 -1.13 6.65
C TYR A 167 19.20 -0.70 7.60
N ILE A 168 19.78 0.49 7.41
CA ILE A 168 20.80 1.01 8.32
C ILE A 168 20.20 1.13 9.73
N TYR A 169 19.06 1.78 9.87
CA TYR A 169 18.45 2.05 11.17
C TYR A 169 18.00 0.78 11.91
N CYS A 170 17.29 -0.12 11.24
CA CYS A 170 16.70 -1.30 11.86
C CYS A 170 17.64 -2.50 11.89
N GLN A 171 18.40 -2.76 10.83
CA GLN A 171 19.27 -3.94 10.74
C GLN A 171 20.68 -3.67 11.28
N ILE A 172 21.29 -2.53 10.94
CA ILE A 172 22.68 -2.22 11.32
C ILE A 172 22.75 -1.60 12.72
N GLU A 173 21.96 -0.55 12.97
CA GLU A 173 21.90 0.11 14.28
C GLU A 173 21.02 -0.65 15.29
N GLN A 174 20.28 -1.67 14.84
CA GLN A 174 19.46 -2.56 15.68
C GLN A 174 18.45 -1.81 16.57
N LYS A 175 17.86 -0.75 16.01
CA LYS A 175 16.79 0.00 16.68
C LYS A 175 15.56 -0.88 16.84
N LYS A 176 14.80 -0.64 17.92
CA LYS A 176 13.67 -1.49 18.34
C LYS A 176 12.32 -0.78 18.25
N ASP A 177 12.26 0.30 17.48
CA ASP A 177 11.03 1.02 17.24
C ASP A 177 10.02 0.15 16.49
N LYS A 178 8.73 0.47 16.64
CA LYS A 178 7.62 -0.28 16.04
C LYS A 178 7.76 -0.48 14.52
N HIS A 179 8.29 0.52 13.82
CA HIS A 179 8.52 0.41 12.37
C HIS A 179 9.67 -0.56 12.02
N CYS A 180 10.61 -0.83 12.93
CA CYS A 180 11.64 -1.84 12.71
C CYS A 180 11.10 -3.27 12.83
N GLU A 181 10.12 -3.51 13.70
CA GLU A 181 9.43 -4.81 13.74
C GLU A 181 8.78 -5.13 12.38
N GLU A 182 8.10 -4.15 11.78
CA GLU A 182 7.50 -4.29 10.44
C GLU A 182 8.54 -4.41 9.34
N PHE A 183 9.65 -3.66 9.44
CA PHE A 183 10.77 -3.81 8.50
C PHE A 183 11.24 -5.27 8.43
N HIS A 184 11.43 -5.93 9.57
CA HIS A 184 11.84 -7.33 9.60
C HIS A 184 10.75 -8.28 9.07
N LYS A 185 9.46 -7.99 9.28
CA LYS A 185 8.37 -8.78 8.67
C LYS A 185 8.35 -8.66 7.15
N PHE A 186 8.53 -7.46 6.61
CA PHE A 186 8.49 -7.22 5.16
C PHE A 186 9.76 -7.67 4.44
N PHE A 187 10.93 -7.56 5.08
CA PHE A 187 12.22 -7.72 4.42
C PHE A 187 13.19 -8.70 5.09
N GLY A 188 12.79 -9.40 6.16
CA GLY A 188 13.69 -10.26 6.96
C GLY A 188 14.45 -11.32 6.16
N ASP A 189 13.82 -11.88 5.13
CA ASP A 189 14.44 -12.88 4.25
C ASP A 189 15.18 -12.27 3.04
N LYS A 190 15.15 -10.94 2.87
CA LYS A 190 15.71 -10.24 1.70
C LYS A 190 17.12 -9.79 1.99
N LYS A 191 18.03 -10.04 1.05
CA LYS A 191 19.38 -9.49 1.13
C LYS A 191 19.35 -8.00 0.82
N TYR A 192 20.14 -7.21 1.53
CA TYR A 192 20.31 -5.77 1.26
C TYR A 192 20.52 -5.47 -0.22
N GLY A 193 21.40 -6.24 -0.88
CA GLY A 193 21.72 -6.08 -2.29
C GLY A 193 20.57 -6.34 -3.25
N GLU A 194 19.53 -7.09 -2.88
CA GLU A 194 18.40 -7.39 -3.77
C GLU A 194 17.47 -6.19 -3.99
N LEU A 195 17.35 -5.32 -2.98
CA LEU A 195 16.44 -4.18 -2.96
C LEU A 195 17.19 -2.86 -3.16
N SER A 196 18.38 -2.72 -2.56
CA SER A 196 19.14 -1.47 -2.59
C SER A 196 19.75 -1.11 -3.94
N THR A 197 19.83 -2.07 -4.87
CA THR A 197 20.44 -1.88 -6.21
C THR A 197 19.42 -1.79 -7.33
N LEU A 198 18.11 -1.87 -7.04
CA LEU A 198 17.08 -1.77 -8.07
C LEU A 198 17.18 -0.42 -8.77
N SER A 199 17.25 -0.45 -10.10
CA SER A 199 17.35 0.75 -10.93
C SER A 199 16.81 0.49 -12.34
N CYS A 200 16.55 1.55 -13.08
CA CYS A 200 16.08 1.48 -14.47
C CYS A 200 16.56 2.66 -15.31
N VAL A 201 16.62 2.44 -16.63
CA VAL A 201 17.04 3.44 -17.63
C VAL A 201 15.80 4.19 -18.14
N ILE A 202 15.87 5.51 -18.29
CA ILE A 202 14.74 6.27 -18.81
C ILE A 202 14.49 5.89 -20.27
N GLU A 203 13.23 5.61 -20.63
CA GLU A 203 12.82 5.36 -22.01
C GLU A 203 13.29 6.50 -22.95
N GLY A 204 13.91 6.14 -24.07
CA GLY A 204 14.51 7.11 -25.01
C GLY A 204 15.99 7.39 -24.77
N THR A 205 16.52 7.18 -23.56
CA THR A 205 17.97 7.27 -23.31
C THR A 205 18.70 6.04 -23.84
N SER A 206 18.12 4.83 -23.66
CA SER A 206 18.72 3.57 -24.12
C SER A 206 18.88 3.52 -25.66
N ARG A 207 17.86 3.97 -26.40
CA ARG A 207 17.93 4.11 -27.87
C ARG A 207 19.04 5.05 -28.33
N ARG A 208 19.35 6.11 -27.57
CA ARG A 208 20.48 7.00 -27.90
C ARG A 208 21.81 6.31 -27.70
N ILE A 209 21.95 5.45 -26.69
CA ILE A 209 23.19 4.70 -26.44
C ILE A 209 23.41 3.66 -27.55
N GLU A 210 22.38 2.90 -27.93
CA GLU A 210 22.44 1.93 -29.05
C GLU A 210 22.75 2.61 -30.39
N LEU A 211 22.11 3.75 -30.68
CA LEU A 211 22.40 4.52 -31.89
C LEU A 211 23.79 5.18 -31.90
N LEU A 212 24.42 5.35 -30.74
CA LEU A 212 25.79 5.84 -30.64
C LEU A 212 26.81 4.70 -30.75
N SER A 213 26.47 3.47 -30.32
CA SER A 213 27.33 2.30 -30.54
C SER A 213 27.37 1.87 -32.01
N ASP A 214 26.24 1.95 -32.73
CA ASP A 214 26.15 1.53 -34.14
C ASP A 214 26.78 2.53 -35.13
N LYS A 215 27.16 3.73 -34.66
CA LYS A 215 27.84 4.76 -35.47
C LYS A 215 29.36 4.76 -35.28
N GLY A 216 29.89 3.80 -34.53
CA GLY A 216 31.30 3.67 -34.19
C GLY A 216 32.10 2.69 -35.05
N ASP A 217 31.49 2.03 -36.02
CA ASP A 217 32.14 1.05 -36.92
C ASP A 217 32.45 1.62 -38.32
#